data_AF-A0A5N5F7Y7-F1
#
_entry.id   AF-A0A5N5F7Y7-F1
#
_cell.length_a   1.000
_cell.length_b   1.000
_cell.length_c   1.000
_cell.angle_alpha   90.00
_cell.angle_beta   90.00
_cell.angle_gamma   90.00
#
_symmetry.space_group_name_H-M   'P 1'
#
loop_
_entity.id
_entity.type
_entity.pdbx_description
1 polymer ?
#
loop_
_entity_poly.entity_id
_entity_poly.type
_entity_poly.pdbx_seq_one_letter_code
_entity_poly.pdbx_strand_id
1 'polypeptide(L)'
;MSSILFYVIFLLFFSCFMRSKVEETPYKRLCSTKNILTVNGQFPGPTLYAHAGNTIVVEVCNKGNRNITIHWHGVKQQRNPWSDGPEYITQCPIQPGATFTQTIIFSSEEGTLWWHAHSEWDRATVHATYPFPKPHAEFPIILGEWWKKDIGQLYNETIQSGGDVNTSSAFLINDTFKLIVDYGKTYLLRLINSAVQEMMFFAIANHNVTVVGSDASYTKPFSTDYVTISPGQTIDLLLNADQIPNNYYIAAKAYVGGAVVPYDNTTTTAILRYHGNSNSAPTALPNIPSHNDTNASVHFTSKLKSLADKNHPVDVPHKITTHLFFTLSVNLIPCPNNSCAGPLGRRFVASVNNISFVNPTIDILQAYYYHEMTIRCISMDSISTLWDGGLEF
;
A
#
# COMPACT_ATOMS: atom_id res chain seq x y z
N MET A 1 -1.78 9.78 -62.74
CA MET A 1 -0.95 8.96 -61.84
C MET A 1 -0.90 9.68 -60.51
N SER A 2 -1.65 9.21 -59.52
CA SER A 2 -1.71 9.78 -58.17
C SER A 2 -0.47 9.39 -57.38
N SER A 3 0.21 10.39 -56.80
CA SER A 3 1.16 10.16 -55.72
C SER A 3 0.45 10.39 -54.40
N ILE A 4 0.29 9.30 -53.63
CA ILE A 4 -0.22 9.31 -52.25
C ILE A 4 0.93 9.76 -51.34
N LEU A 5 0.75 10.89 -50.67
CA LEU A 5 1.66 11.38 -49.64
C LEU A 5 1.25 10.74 -48.30
N PHE A 6 2.05 9.80 -47.81
CA PHE A 6 1.87 9.23 -46.46
C PHE A 6 2.29 10.28 -45.41
N TYR A 7 1.30 10.83 -44.69
CA TYR A 7 1.55 11.55 -43.45
C TYR A 7 1.87 10.53 -42.34
N VAL A 8 3.15 10.39 -42.02
CA VAL A 8 3.58 9.73 -40.77
C VAL A 8 3.32 10.72 -39.64
N ILE A 9 2.19 10.56 -38.95
CA ILE A 9 1.92 11.26 -37.69
C ILE A 9 2.86 10.65 -36.65
N PHE A 10 3.95 11.35 -36.33
CA PHE A 10 4.71 11.11 -35.11
C PHE A 10 3.81 11.49 -33.93
N LEU A 11 3.11 10.50 -33.36
CA LEU A 11 2.56 10.61 -32.03
C LEU A 11 3.75 10.69 -31.06
N LEU A 12 4.11 11.91 -30.66
CA LEU A 12 5.02 12.15 -29.55
C LEU A 12 4.34 11.62 -28.28
N PHE A 13 4.59 10.35 -27.94
CA PHE A 13 4.33 9.85 -26.60
C PHE A 13 5.27 10.60 -25.65
N PHE A 14 4.71 11.46 -24.80
CA PHE A 14 5.45 12.09 -23.71
C PHE A 14 5.80 11.00 -22.68
N SER A 15 6.97 10.38 -22.82
CA SER A 15 7.53 9.53 -21.78
C SER A 15 8.34 10.39 -20.81
N CYS A 16 7.89 10.46 -19.55
CA CYS A 16 8.69 11.08 -18.49
C CYS A 16 9.74 10.08 -18.03
N PHE A 17 11.03 10.40 -18.22
CA PHE A 17 12.14 9.57 -17.75
C PHE A 17 12.62 10.04 -16.39
N MET A 18 12.64 9.14 -15.41
CA MET A 18 13.05 9.41 -14.04
C MET A 18 14.12 8.43 -13.59
N ARG A 19 15.05 8.91 -12.77
CA ARG A 19 16.08 8.09 -12.15
C ARG A 19 15.87 8.05 -10.64
N SER A 20 15.72 6.86 -10.10
CA SER A 20 15.47 6.58 -8.69
C SER A 20 16.61 5.76 -8.11
N LYS A 21 17.37 6.37 -7.20
CA LYS A 21 18.48 5.71 -6.51
C LYS A 21 17.98 5.17 -5.17
N VAL A 22 18.03 3.85 -5.00
CA VAL A 22 17.82 3.21 -3.70
C VAL A 22 19.14 3.26 -2.94
N GLU A 23 19.17 3.80 -1.74
CA GLU A 23 20.41 3.94 -0.95
C GLU A 23 20.17 3.83 0.56
N GLU A 24 21.23 3.49 1.29
CA GLU A 24 21.22 3.56 2.75
C GLU A 24 21.32 5.01 3.21
N THR A 25 20.41 5.45 4.06
CA THR A 25 20.38 6.81 4.61
C THR A 25 20.24 6.77 6.13
N PRO A 26 21.08 7.50 6.89
CA PRO A 26 20.92 7.57 8.34
C PRO A 26 19.65 8.34 8.68
N TYR A 27 18.78 7.72 9.48
CA TYR A 27 17.50 8.28 9.87
C TYR A 27 17.30 8.23 11.38
N LYS A 28 16.93 9.37 11.98
CA LYS A 28 16.75 9.50 13.43
C LYS A 28 15.27 9.61 13.78
N ARG A 29 14.76 8.66 14.56
CA ARG A 29 13.39 8.67 15.08
C ARG A 29 13.37 8.01 16.46
N LEU A 30 12.47 8.45 17.35
CA LEU A 30 12.36 7.94 18.73
C LEU A 30 13.71 7.93 19.48
N CYS A 31 14.50 9.00 19.31
CA CYS A 31 15.84 9.17 19.89
C CYS A 31 16.88 8.11 19.49
N SER A 32 16.63 7.34 18.43
CA SER A 32 17.55 6.34 17.88
C SER A 32 17.82 6.62 16.41
N THR A 33 19.07 6.42 15.97
CA THR A 33 19.47 6.55 14.57
C THR A 33 19.79 5.17 14.02
N LYS A 34 19.25 4.84 12.85
CA LYS A 34 19.64 3.66 12.06
C LYS A 34 19.74 4.02 10.58
N ASN A 35 20.54 3.28 9.83
CA ASN A 35 20.48 3.37 8.37
C ASN A 35 19.22 2.63 7.90
N ILE A 36 18.49 3.24 6.98
CA ILE A 36 17.34 2.64 6.30
C ILE A 36 17.53 2.75 4.80
N LEU A 37 16.94 1.82 4.04
CA LEU A 37 16.82 2.00 2.60
C LEU A 37 15.79 3.09 2.32
N THR A 38 16.19 4.06 1.50
CA THR A 38 15.35 5.16 1.00
C THR A 38 15.44 5.24 -0.52
N VAL A 39 14.56 6.03 -1.14
CA VAL A 39 14.70 6.43 -2.53
C VAL A 39 15.12 7.89 -2.57
N ASN A 40 16.26 8.16 -3.22
CA ASN A 40 16.86 9.48 -3.34
C ASN A 40 17.09 10.17 -1.98
N GLY A 41 17.41 9.39 -0.94
CA GLY A 41 17.65 9.92 0.41
C GLY A 41 16.39 10.34 1.18
N GLN A 42 15.18 10.05 0.65
CA GLN A 42 13.91 10.53 1.20
C GLN A 42 13.10 9.40 1.86
N PHE A 43 12.53 9.69 3.03
CA PHE A 43 11.56 8.84 3.72
C PHE A 43 10.41 9.70 4.28
N PRO A 44 9.15 9.50 3.84
CA PRO A 44 8.73 8.72 2.68
C PRO A 44 9.43 9.17 1.38
N GLY A 45 9.44 8.31 0.36
CA GLY A 45 10.12 8.57 -0.91
C GLY A 45 9.49 9.71 -1.73
N PRO A 46 10.06 10.03 -2.90
CA PRO A 46 9.52 11.07 -3.77
C PRO A 46 8.17 10.70 -4.36
N THR A 47 7.26 11.68 -4.40
CA THR A 47 5.95 11.55 -5.05
C THR A 47 6.08 11.65 -6.57
N LEU A 48 5.41 10.75 -7.30
CA LEU A 48 5.37 10.74 -8.77
C LEU A 48 4.10 11.43 -9.25
N TYR A 49 4.16 12.25 -10.29
CA TYR A 49 2.99 12.93 -10.85
C TYR A 49 2.83 12.54 -12.31
N ALA A 50 1.63 12.18 -12.74
CA ALA A 50 1.28 12.10 -14.15
C ALA A 50 -0.25 12.13 -14.36
N HIS A 51 -0.65 12.15 -15.63
CA HIS A 51 -2.04 12.17 -16.05
C HIS A 51 -2.50 10.80 -16.55
N ALA A 52 -3.81 10.59 -16.60
CA ALA A 52 -4.39 9.38 -17.16
C ALA A 52 -3.88 9.15 -18.60
N GLY A 53 -3.57 7.90 -18.94
CA GLY A 53 -2.99 7.53 -20.23
C GLY A 53 -1.51 7.88 -20.40
N ASN A 54 -0.83 8.45 -19.40
CA ASN A 54 0.62 8.70 -19.49
C ASN A 54 1.42 7.40 -19.35
N THR A 55 2.68 7.47 -19.77
CA THR A 55 3.67 6.44 -19.47
C THR A 55 4.87 7.08 -18.79
N ILE A 56 5.23 6.56 -17.62
CA ILE A 56 6.44 6.96 -16.91
C ILE A 56 7.46 5.84 -17.07
N VAL A 57 8.72 6.21 -17.32
CA VAL A 57 9.85 5.29 -17.31
C VAL A 57 10.72 5.62 -16.10
N VAL A 58 10.89 4.64 -15.20
CA VAL A 58 11.71 4.80 -14.00
C VAL A 58 12.89 3.87 -14.06
N GLU A 59 14.10 4.43 -14.07
CA GLU A 59 15.34 3.70 -13.87
C GLU A 59 15.62 3.58 -12.37
N VAL A 60 15.49 2.36 -11.83
CA VAL A 60 15.77 2.03 -10.43
C VAL A 60 17.20 1.55 -10.31
N CYS A 61 18.06 2.36 -9.69
CA CYS A 61 19.45 2.01 -9.39
C CYS A 61 19.57 1.55 -7.94
N ASN A 62 19.85 0.27 -7.72
CA ASN A 62 20.08 -0.24 -6.37
C ASN A 62 21.52 0.09 -5.92
N LYS A 63 21.67 1.09 -5.06
CA LYS A 63 22.93 1.43 -4.35
C LYS A 63 22.84 1.06 -2.86
N GLY A 64 21.80 0.34 -2.46
CA GLY A 64 21.66 -0.21 -1.12
C GLY A 64 22.50 -1.47 -0.91
N ASN A 65 22.31 -2.10 0.25
CA ASN A 65 23.08 -3.25 0.70
C ASN A 65 22.36 -4.60 0.54
N ARG A 66 21.13 -4.62 0.02
CA ARG A 66 20.34 -5.83 -0.20
C ARG A 66 19.56 -5.78 -1.52
N ASN A 67 19.10 -6.94 -1.95
CA ASN A 67 18.20 -7.12 -3.08
C ASN A 67 16.94 -6.27 -2.91
N ILE A 68 16.41 -5.72 -4.01
CA ILE A 68 15.17 -4.95 -3.96
C ILE A 68 14.35 -5.08 -5.24
N THR A 69 13.03 -4.97 -5.14
CA THR A 69 12.16 -4.68 -6.28
C THR A 69 11.22 -3.52 -5.94
N ILE A 70 10.69 -2.84 -6.96
CA ILE A 70 9.73 -1.74 -6.80
C ILE A 70 8.44 -2.11 -7.52
N HIS A 71 7.30 -1.89 -6.85
CA HIS A 71 5.96 -2.13 -7.38
C HIS A 71 5.14 -0.84 -7.42
N TRP A 72 4.30 -0.73 -8.45
CA TRP A 72 3.43 0.41 -8.74
C TRP A 72 1.99 0.06 -8.34
N HIS A 73 1.72 0.12 -7.04
CA HIS A 73 0.48 -0.40 -6.46
C HIS A 73 -0.77 0.23 -7.09
N GLY A 74 -1.67 -0.64 -7.56
CA GLY A 74 -2.93 -0.25 -8.20
C GLY A 74 -2.83 0.13 -9.68
N VAL A 75 -1.62 0.23 -10.25
CA VAL A 75 -1.45 0.38 -11.71
C VAL A 75 -1.69 -0.97 -12.38
N LYS A 76 -2.66 -1.06 -13.29
CA LYS A 76 -3.05 -2.34 -13.91
C LYS A 76 -1.97 -3.00 -14.75
N GLN A 77 -1.00 -2.23 -15.24
CA GLN A 77 0.10 -2.71 -16.11
C GLN A 77 -0.40 -3.62 -17.25
N GLN A 78 -1.42 -3.17 -17.98
CA GLN A 78 -2.08 -4.01 -19.00
C GLN A 78 -1.07 -4.53 -20.03
N ARG A 79 -0.93 -5.86 -20.08
CA ARG A 79 0.04 -6.58 -20.95
C ARG A 79 1.51 -6.28 -20.64
N ASN A 80 1.81 -5.75 -19.45
CA ASN A 80 3.17 -5.37 -19.04
C ASN A 80 3.53 -5.88 -17.63
N PRO A 81 3.40 -7.19 -17.34
CA PRO A 81 3.77 -7.73 -16.03
C PRO A 81 5.26 -7.57 -15.71
N TRP A 82 6.12 -7.41 -16.72
CA TRP A 82 7.58 -7.23 -16.57
C TRP A 82 7.99 -6.02 -15.74
N SER A 83 7.12 -5.01 -15.62
CA SER A 83 7.36 -3.82 -14.79
C SER A 83 6.42 -3.76 -13.58
N ASP A 84 5.80 -4.88 -13.22
CA ASP A 84 4.90 -4.92 -12.06
C ASP A 84 5.69 -4.96 -10.75
N GLY A 85 6.73 -5.78 -10.63
CA GLY A 85 7.70 -5.71 -9.53
C GLY A 85 7.65 -6.77 -8.42
N PRO A 86 6.60 -7.58 -8.19
CA PRO A 86 6.63 -8.56 -7.10
C PRO A 86 7.77 -9.59 -7.26
N GLU A 87 8.64 -9.64 -6.25
CA GLU A 87 9.85 -10.48 -6.25
C GLU A 87 9.50 -11.97 -6.42
N TYR A 88 10.18 -12.66 -7.33
CA TYR A 88 9.94 -14.06 -7.72
C TYR A 88 8.59 -14.37 -8.36
N ILE A 89 7.74 -13.36 -8.60
CA ILE A 89 6.52 -13.52 -9.38
C ILE A 89 6.72 -12.98 -10.79
N THR A 90 7.12 -11.72 -10.91
CA THR A 90 7.28 -11.05 -12.22
C THR A 90 8.72 -10.72 -12.57
N GLN A 91 9.61 -10.77 -11.58
CA GLN A 91 11.03 -10.55 -11.78
C GLN A 91 11.85 -11.14 -10.64
N CYS A 92 13.09 -11.51 -10.95
CA CYS A 92 14.16 -11.62 -9.97
C CYS A 92 14.49 -10.23 -9.36
N PRO A 93 15.05 -10.18 -8.14
CA PRO A 93 15.40 -8.92 -7.50
C PRO A 93 16.51 -8.13 -8.21
N ILE A 94 16.45 -6.81 -8.09
CA ILE A 94 17.52 -5.90 -8.50
C ILE A 94 18.63 -6.00 -7.44
N GLN A 95 19.75 -6.64 -7.80
CA GLN A 95 20.89 -6.82 -6.89
C GLN A 95 21.58 -5.50 -6.54
N PRO A 96 22.29 -5.42 -5.39
CA PRO A 96 23.16 -4.29 -5.07
C PRO A 96 24.13 -3.98 -6.22
N GLY A 97 24.19 -2.70 -6.61
CA GLY A 97 24.99 -2.21 -7.73
C GLY A 97 24.30 -2.31 -9.09
N ALA A 98 23.24 -3.12 -9.24
CA ALA A 98 22.51 -3.29 -10.48
C ALA A 98 21.48 -2.18 -10.71
N THR A 99 20.90 -2.15 -11.92
CA THR A 99 19.88 -1.18 -12.33
C THR A 99 18.83 -1.88 -13.17
N PHE A 100 17.57 -1.49 -12.99
CA PHE A 100 16.45 -2.00 -13.77
C PHE A 100 15.53 -0.85 -14.17
N THR A 101 15.11 -0.83 -15.42
CA THR A 101 14.20 0.19 -15.95
C THR A 101 12.79 -0.37 -16.01
N GLN A 102 11.89 0.23 -15.25
CA GLN A 102 10.47 -0.12 -15.22
C GLN A 102 9.66 0.88 -16.05
N THR A 103 8.74 0.37 -16.86
CA THR A 103 7.78 1.19 -17.61
C THR A 103 6.42 1.10 -16.94
N ILE A 104 5.87 2.23 -16.54
CA ILE A 104 4.59 2.35 -15.84
C ILE A 104 3.56 2.82 -16.84
N ILE A 105 2.62 1.94 -17.19
CA ILE A 105 1.58 2.23 -18.18
C ILE A 105 0.28 2.55 -17.45
N PHE A 106 -0.05 3.84 -17.35
CA PHE A 106 -1.32 4.28 -16.80
C PHE A 106 -2.42 4.12 -17.85
N SER A 107 -3.57 3.61 -17.40
CA SER A 107 -4.75 3.34 -18.21
C SER A 107 -5.91 4.21 -17.72
N SER A 108 -6.83 3.61 -16.95
CA SER A 108 -8.03 4.26 -16.42
C SER A 108 -7.89 4.71 -14.97
N GLU A 109 -6.72 4.57 -14.36
CA GLU A 109 -6.48 4.93 -12.96
C GLU A 109 -6.49 6.46 -12.80
N GLU A 110 -7.37 6.97 -11.93
CA GLU A 110 -7.50 8.40 -11.62
C GLU A 110 -7.82 8.61 -10.13
N GLY A 111 -6.90 9.23 -9.39
CA GLY A 111 -6.99 9.44 -7.95
C GLY A 111 -5.65 9.17 -7.25
N THR A 112 -5.65 8.71 -6.01
CA THR A 112 -4.39 8.40 -5.32
C THR A 112 -3.97 6.96 -5.53
N LEU A 113 -2.73 6.76 -5.98
CA LEU A 113 -2.01 5.49 -5.88
C LEU A 113 -0.72 5.69 -5.10
N TRP A 114 0.03 4.61 -4.92
CA TRP A 114 1.32 4.64 -4.26
C TRP A 114 2.26 3.61 -4.87
N TRP A 115 3.56 3.81 -4.69
CA TRP A 115 4.57 2.83 -5.06
C TRP A 115 5.29 2.38 -3.81
N HIS A 116 5.79 1.16 -3.80
CA HIS A 116 6.53 0.62 -2.67
C HIS A 116 7.49 -0.48 -3.09
N ALA A 117 8.47 -0.80 -2.25
CA ALA A 117 9.27 -1.99 -2.47
C ALA A 117 8.41 -3.25 -2.37
N HIS A 118 8.65 -4.25 -3.21
CA HIS A 118 7.90 -5.52 -3.21
C HIS A 118 8.82 -6.74 -3.00
N SER A 119 9.89 -6.50 -2.23
CA SER A 119 10.85 -7.47 -1.71
C SER A 119 10.79 -7.44 -0.18
N GLU A 120 10.66 -8.61 0.42
CA GLU A 120 10.61 -8.78 1.89
C GLU A 120 9.70 -7.73 2.57
N TRP A 121 10.22 -6.99 3.56
CA TRP A 121 9.53 -5.91 4.27
C TRP A 121 10.08 -4.52 3.95
N ASP A 122 10.78 -4.36 2.83
CA ASP A 122 11.42 -3.10 2.45
C ASP A 122 10.42 -1.93 2.30
N ARG A 123 9.15 -2.23 2.01
CA ARG A 123 8.07 -1.23 1.94
C ARG A 123 7.86 -0.47 3.25
N ALA A 124 8.36 -0.96 4.38
CA ALA A 124 8.33 -0.21 5.64
C ALA A 124 9.01 1.16 5.51
N THR A 125 10.05 1.29 4.66
CA THR A 125 10.77 2.55 4.44
C THR A 125 10.87 2.98 2.98
N VAL A 126 10.55 2.10 2.02
CA VAL A 126 10.59 2.39 0.58
C VAL A 126 9.16 2.46 0.03
N HIS A 127 8.55 3.65 0.10
CA HIS A 127 7.22 3.92 -0.46
C HIS A 127 6.99 5.42 -0.71
N ALA A 128 6.11 5.78 -1.65
CA ALA A 128 5.56 7.13 -1.79
C ALA A 128 4.28 7.17 -2.64
N THR A 129 3.77 8.38 -2.92
CA THR A 129 2.43 8.62 -3.47
C THR A 129 2.44 9.04 -4.95
N TYR A 130 1.26 9.06 -5.57
CA TYR A 130 1.01 9.63 -6.89
C TYR A 130 -0.27 10.50 -6.96
N PRO A 131 -0.24 11.77 -7.41
CA PRO A 131 -1.44 12.61 -7.46
C PRO A 131 -1.78 13.23 -8.85
N PHE A 132 -3.00 13.79 -8.95
CA PHE A 132 -3.65 14.46 -10.11
C PHE A 132 -4.24 15.85 -9.70
N PRO A 133 -4.58 16.81 -10.59
CA PRO A 133 -4.98 18.21 -10.26
C PRO A 133 -6.51 18.44 -10.02
N LYS A 134 -7.07 19.49 -9.36
CA LYS A 134 -6.59 20.48 -8.35
C LYS A 134 -7.77 21.04 -7.49
N PRO A 135 -7.88 20.77 -6.18
CA PRO A 135 -8.54 21.60 -5.16
C PRO A 135 -7.66 22.80 -4.78
N HIS A 136 -7.98 23.56 -3.72
CA HIS A 136 -7.15 24.70 -3.31
C HIS A 136 -5.68 24.29 -3.09
N ALA A 137 -5.47 23.17 -2.40
CA ALA A 137 -4.22 22.43 -2.32
C ALA A 137 -4.49 20.94 -2.03
N GLU A 138 -3.48 20.10 -2.26
CA GLU A 138 -3.53 18.65 -2.05
C GLU A 138 -2.38 18.22 -1.16
N PHE A 139 -2.64 17.26 -0.27
CA PHE A 139 -1.65 16.78 0.67
C PHE A 139 -1.69 15.26 0.79
N PRO A 140 -0.59 14.55 0.50
CA PRO A 140 -0.49 13.14 0.87
C PRO A 140 -0.48 12.99 2.39
N ILE A 141 -1.22 12.02 2.92
CA ILE A 141 -1.20 11.61 4.33
C ILE A 141 -0.86 10.13 4.35
N ILE A 142 0.40 9.81 4.62
CA ILE A 142 0.93 8.45 4.61
C ILE A 142 1.01 7.96 6.06
N LEU A 143 0.19 6.96 6.36
CA LEU A 143 0.23 6.21 7.60
C LEU A 143 1.26 5.08 7.46
N GLY A 144 2.17 4.97 8.41
CA GLY A 144 3.20 3.94 8.39
C GLY A 144 3.60 3.46 9.78
N GLU A 145 4.61 2.61 9.81
CA GLU A 145 5.12 1.98 11.03
C GLU A 145 6.63 2.20 11.16
N TRP A 146 7.11 2.29 12.39
CA TRP A 146 8.52 2.44 12.70
C TRP A 146 9.01 1.40 13.70
N TRP A 147 10.05 0.67 13.34
CA TRP A 147 10.81 -0.18 14.26
C TRP A 147 12.14 0.47 14.59
N LYS A 148 12.56 0.41 15.86
CA LYS A 148 13.94 0.79 16.23
C LYS A 148 14.99 -0.15 15.65
N LYS A 149 14.64 -1.42 15.46
CA LYS A 149 15.50 -2.43 14.84
C LYS A 149 15.60 -2.22 13.32
N ASP A 150 16.70 -2.67 12.71
CA ASP A 150 16.75 -2.77 11.25
C ASP A 150 15.68 -3.75 10.75
N ILE A 151 15.03 -3.41 9.63
CA ILE A 151 13.91 -4.19 9.08
C ILE A 151 14.38 -5.49 8.45
N GLY A 152 15.54 -5.50 7.78
CA GLY A 152 16.10 -6.72 7.21
C GLY A 152 16.54 -7.70 8.30
N GLN A 153 17.14 -7.19 9.38
CA GLN A 153 17.43 -7.99 10.56
C GLN A 153 16.16 -8.55 11.20
N LEU A 154 15.13 -7.72 11.39
CA LEU A 154 13.86 -8.15 11.97
C LEU A 154 13.21 -9.25 11.14
N TYR A 155 13.13 -9.07 9.82
CA TYR A 155 12.61 -10.06 8.88
C TYR A 155 13.37 -11.39 9.00
N ASN A 156 14.71 -11.36 8.95
CA ASN A 156 15.54 -12.55 9.06
C ASN A 156 15.33 -13.31 10.39
N GLU A 157 15.22 -12.59 11.51
CA GLU A 157 14.95 -13.20 12.81
C GLU A 157 13.55 -13.83 12.90
N THR A 158 12.54 -13.17 12.33
CA THR A 158 11.18 -13.74 12.24
C THR A 158 11.19 -15.02 11.41
N ILE A 159 11.79 -15.02 10.23
CA ILE A 159 11.89 -16.21 9.38
C ILE A 159 12.71 -17.30 10.06
N GLN A 160 13.81 -16.99 10.76
CA GLN A 160 14.60 -18.01 11.45
C GLN A 160 13.84 -18.63 12.64
N SER A 161 13.21 -17.80 13.47
CA SER A 161 12.50 -18.26 14.67
C SER A 161 11.20 -19.02 14.35
N GLY A 162 10.53 -18.69 13.24
CA GLY A 162 9.20 -19.19 12.91
C GLY A 162 8.10 -18.69 13.85
N GLY A 163 8.41 -17.70 14.69
CA GLY A 163 7.47 -17.04 15.60
C GLY A 163 6.73 -15.89 14.93
N ASP A 164 5.96 -15.18 15.75
CA ASP A 164 5.28 -13.96 15.31
C ASP A 164 6.28 -12.81 15.12
N VAL A 165 5.83 -11.77 14.43
CA VAL A 165 6.60 -10.56 14.17
C VAL A 165 6.57 -9.66 15.40
N ASN A 166 7.71 -9.05 15.75
CA ASN A 166 7.70 -8.02 16.78
C ASN A 166 6.91 -6.79 16.30
N THR A 167 6.03 -6.28 17.15
CA THR A 167 5.23 -5.08 16.89
C THR A 167 6.13 -3.85 16.66
N SER A 168 5.61 -2.87 15.90
CA SER A 168 6.30 -1.62 15.71
C SER A 168 6.47 -0.85 17.02
N SER A 169 7.47 0.04 17.04
CA SER A 169 7.74 0.92 18.17
C SER A 169 6.87 2.18 18.15
N ALA A 170 6.34 2.56 16.98
CA ALA A 170 5.38 3.64 16.81
C ALA A 170 4.75 3.60 15.41
N PHE A 171 3.49 4.04 15.31
CA PHE A 171 2.91 4.50 14.04
C PHE A 171 3.41 5.90 13.63
N LEU A 172 3.31 6.20 12.34
CA LEU A 172 3.77 7.45 11.72
C LEU A 172 2.66 8.11 10.90
N ILE A 173 2.64 9.45 10.90
CA ILE A 173 2.00 10.29 9.88
C ILE A 173 3.09 11.19 9.29
N ASN A 174 3.49 10.96 8.03
CA ASN A 174 4.40 11.83 7.26
C ASN A 174 5.57 12.44 8.07
N ASP A 175 6.38 11.61 8.75
CA ASP A 175 7.49 12.03 9.62
C ASP A 175 7.39 13.42 10.30
N THR A 176 6.42 13.61 11.21
CA THR A 176 6.17 14.89 11.93
C THR A 176 5.52 15.97 11.07
N PHE A 177 4.36 15.62 10.52
CA PHE A 177 3.62 16.47 9.59
C PHE A 177 2.82 17.60 10.23
N LYS A 178 2.77 18.74 9.53
CA LYS A 178 1.87 19.85 9.81
C LYS A 178 1.11 20.22 8.54
N LEU A 179 -0.21 20.14 8.59
CA LEU A 179 -1.11 20.59 7.53
C LEU A 179 -1.50 22.04 7.81
N ILE A 180 -1.10 22.97 6.96
CA ILE A 180 -1.49 24.38 7.08
C ILE A 180 -2.73 24.63 6.21
N VAL A 181 -3.77 25.20 6.80
CA VAL A 181 -5.04 25.48 6.14
C VAL A 181 -5.49 26.93 6.32
N ASP A 182 -6.28 27.44 5.39
CA ASP A 182 -6.94 28.74 5.44
C ASP A 182 -8.43 28.52 5.69
N TYR A 183 -9.01 29.35 6.55
CA TYR A 183 -10.43 29.28 6.88
C TYR A 183 -11.31 29.41 5.64
N GLY A 184 -12.32 28.55 5.54
CA GLY A 184 -13.28 28.48 4.45
C GLY A 184 -12.74 27.84 3.15
N LYS A 185 -11.52 27.28 3.15
CA LYS A 185 -10.96 26.56 2.00
C LYS A 185 -11.18 25.06 2.11
N THR A 186 -11.20 24.40 0.95
CA THR A 186 -11.31 22.95 0.85
C THR A 186 -10.00 22.35 0.33
N TYR A 187 -9.55 21.30 1.00
CA TYR A 187 -8.30 20.59 0.76
C TYR A 187 -8.58 19.13 0.40
N LEU A 188 -7.80 18.56 -0.53
CA LEU A 188 -7.83 17.12 -0.77
C LEU A 188 -6.69 16.45 -0.02
N LEU A 189 -7.06 15.62 0.95
CA LEU A 189 -6.12 14.76 1.66
C LEU A 189 -6.11 13.40 0.96
N ARG A 190 -4.92 12.95 0.58
CA ARG A 190 -4.68 11.69 -0.10
C ARG A 190 -4.18 10.69 0.93
N LEU A 191 -5.10 10.03 1.63
CA LEU A 191 -4.80 9.12 2.73
C LEU A 191 -4.32 7.78 2.18
N ILE A 192 -3.20 7.28 2.70
CA ILE A 192 -2.58 6.03 2.27
C ILE A 192 -2.19 5.26 3.53
N ASN A 193 -2.55 3.99 3.60
CA ASN A 193 -2.04 3.10 4.62
C ASN A 193 -0.88 2.27 4.06
N SER A 194 0.34 2.71 4.32
CA SER A 194 1.58 2.02 3.95
C SER A 194 2.14 1.16 5.10
N ALA A 195 1.39 0.98 6.19
CA ALA A 195 1.77 0.09 7.30
C ALA A 195 1.98 -1.35 6.80
N VAL A 196 2.86 -2.08 7.47
CA VAL A 196 3.15 -3.48 7.16
C VAL A 196 2.05 -4.39 7.69
N GLN A 197 1.51 -4.11 8.88
CA GLN A 197 0.66 -5.06 9.61
C GLN A 197 -0.79 -4.59 9.74
N GLU A 198 -1.02 -3.35 10.21
CA GLU A 198 -2.31 -3.00 10.80
C GLU A 198 -3.27 -2.19 9.90
N MET A 199 -4.55 -2.53 9.97
CA MET A 199 -5.62 -1.62 9.60
C MET A 199 -5.63 -0.44 10.57
N MET A 200 -6.02 0.75 10.10
CA MET A 200 -6.01 1.94 10.93
C MET A 200 -7.35 2.66 10.90
N PHE A 201 -7.75 3.18 12.06
CA PHE A 201 -8.70 4.27 12.14
C PHE A 201 -7.94 5.60 12.03
N PHE A 202 -8.49 6.52 11.25
CA PHE A 202 -7.98 7.88 11.04
C PHE A 202 -9.08 8.90 11.30
N ALA A 203 -8.75 10.02 11.96
CA ALA A 203 -9.69 11.12 12.18
C ALA A 203 -8.96 12.47 12.35
N ILE A 204 -9.72 13.55 12.20
CA ILE A 204 -9.24 14.92 12.39
C ILE A 204 -10.13 15.59 13.44
N ALA A 205 -9.54 16.15 14.50
CA ALA A 205 -10.29 16.71 15.61
C ALA A 205 -11.22 17.82 15.10
N ASN A 206 -12.51 17.71 15.42
CA ASN A 206 -13.59 18.62 15.06
C ASN A 206 -13.83 18.81 13.54
N HIS A 207 -13.25 17.99 12.67
CA HIS A 207 -13.49 18.08 11.24
C HIS A 207 -14.07 16.78 10.72
N ASN A 208 -15.18 16.90 9.99
CA ASN A 208 -15.62 15.82 9.11
C ASN A 208 -14.81 15.88 7.82
N VAL A 209 -14.67 14.73 7.18
CA VAL A 209 -14.13 14.61 5.83
C VAL A 209 -15.20 14.06 4.90
N THR A 210 -15.11 14.38 3.62
CA THR A 210 -15.94 13.79 2.58
C THR A 210 -15.09 12.85 1.75
N VAL A 211 -15.39 11.56 1.79
CA VAL A 211 -14.73 10.55 0.95
C VAL A 211 -15.20 10.78 -0.49
N VAL A 212 -14.26 10.86 -1.43
CA VAL A 212 -14.54 11.11 -2.86
C VAL A 212 -13.86 10.12 -3.80
N GLY A 213 -12.92 9.33 -3.31
CA GLY A 213 -12.22 8.33 -4.10
C GLY A 213 -11.56 7.26 -3.24
N SER A 214 -11.28 6.11 -3.82
CA SER A 214 -10.48 5.04 -3.22
C SER A 214 -9.79 4.25 -4.33
N ASP A 215 -8.51 3.91 -4.12
CA ASP A 215 -7.67 3.11 -5.03
C ASP A 215 -7.71 3.61 -6.49
N ALA A 216 -7.56 4.93 -6.65
CA ALA A 216 -7.65 5.64 -7.94
C ALA A 216 -8.91 5.35 -8.76
N SER A 217 -10.04 5.25 -8.05
CA SER A 217 -11.39 5.27 -8.60
C SER A 217 -12.27 6.20 -7.77
N TYR A 218 -13.08 7.02 -8.45
CA TYR A 218 -14.05 7.88 -7.77
C TYR A 218 -15.15 7.08 -7.07
N THR A 219 -15.58 7.59 -5.91
CA THR A 219 -16.67 7.02 -5.11
C THR A 219 -17.85 7.96 -5.06
N LYS A 220 -19.04 7.44 -4.75
CA LYS A 220 -20.19 8.29 -4.39
C LYS A 220 -19.85 9.06 -3.12
N PRO A 221 -19.84 10.40 -3.13
CA PRO A 221 -19.37 11.14 -1.98
C PRO A 221 -20.19 10.87 -0.73
N PHE A 222 -19.51 10.67 0.41
CA PHE A 222 -20.16 10.59 1.70
C PHE A 222 -19.30 11.23 2.79
N SER A 223 -19.97 11.88 3.74
CA SER A 223 -19.29 12.52 4.88
C SER A 223 -19.16 11.57 6.06
N THR A 224 -18.05 11.68 6.78
CA THR A 224 -17.71 10.87 7.95
C THR A 224 -16.76 11.63 8.87
N ASP A 225 -16.76 11.28 10.15
CA ASP A 225 -15.88 11.80 11.20
C ASP A 225 -14.64 10.91 11.45
N TYR A 226 -14.69 9.66 11.03
CA TYR A 226 -13.54 8.74 11.00
C TYR A 226 -13.46 7.96 9.68
N VAL A 227 -12.28 7.44 9.39
CA VAL A 227 -11.98 6.60 8.23
C VAL A 227 -11.34 5.31 8.71
N THR A 228 -11.78 4.17 8.17
CA THR A 228 -11.08 2.89 8.33
C THR A 228 -10.34 2.59 7.05
N ILE A 229 -9.04 2.30 7.15
CA ILE A 229 -8.19 2.06 5.99
C ILE A 229 -7.24 0.88 6.24
N SER A 230 -7.22 -0.08 5.31
CA SER A 230 -6.36 -1.27 5.39
C SER A 230 -5.02 -1.04 4.68
N PRO A 231 -3.94 -1.73 5.07
CA PRO A 231 -2.68 -1.69 4.33
C PRO A 231 -2.89 -1.95 2.83
N GLY A 232 -2.31 -1.10 1.98
CA GLY A 232 -2.52 -1.17 0.53
C GLY A 232 -3.51 -0.14 -0.01
N GLN A 233 -4.53 0.20 0.77
CA GLN A 233 -5.59 1.09 0.31
C GLN A 233 -5.16 2.55 0.29
N THR A 234 -5.76 3.29 -0.63
CA THR A 234 -5.77 4.76 -0.66
C THR A 234 -7.20 5.27 -0.58
N ILE A 235 -7.39 6.42 0.08
CA ILE A 235 -8.69 7.07 0.21
C ILE A 235 -8.51 8.59 0.01
N ASP A 236 -9.26 9.14 -0.92
CA ASP A 236 -9.28 10.56 -1.24
C ASP A 236 -10.36 11.28 -0.43
N LEU A 237 -9.94 12.28 0.35
CA LEU A 237 -10.77 12.95 1.35
C LEU A 237 -10.81 14.46 1.09
N LEU A 238 -12.00 15.04 0.93
CA LEU A 238 -12.17 16.49 1.00
C LEU A 238 -12.33 16.93 2.45
N LEU A 239 -11.40 17.77 2.90
CA LEU A 239 -11.43 18.46 4.17
C LEU A 239 -11.88 19.91 3.95
N ASN A 240 -12.98 20.30 4.59
CA ASN A 240 -13.38 21.70 4.66
C ASN A 240 -12.79 22.34 5.91
N ALA A 241 -12.04 23.43 5.75
CA ALA A 241 -11.45 24.18 6.86
C ALA A 241 -12.46 25.17 7.44
N ASP A 242 -13.53 24.68 8.07
CA ASP A 242 -14.67 25.46 8.57
C ASP A 242 -14.71 25.66 10.10
N GLN A 243 -13.71 25.15 10.81
CA GLN A 243 -13.61 25.27 12.26
C GLN A 243 -13.04 26.63 12.68
N ILE A 244 -13.26 26.99 13.95
CA ILE A 244 -12.66 28.18 14.55
C ILE A 244 -11.14 28.13 14.33
N PRO A 245 -10.50 29.17 13.76
CA PRO A 245 -9.06 29.13 13.47
C PRO A 245 -8.21 28.75 14.68
N ASN A 246 -7.74 27.50 14.72
CA ASN A 246 -6.93 26.96 15.81
C ASN A 246 -5.99 25.82 15.32
N ASN A 247 -5.32 25.14 16.25
CA ASN A 247 -4.58 23.92 15.97
C ASN A 247 -5.41 22.69 16.39
N TYR A 248 -5.50 21.70 15.51
CA TYR A 248 -6.28 20.48 15.69
C TYR A 248 -5.39 19.26 15.46
N TYR A 249 -5.57 18.19 16.26
CA TYR A 249 -4.88 16.93 16.00
C TYR A 249 -5.49 16.21 14.80
N ILE A 250 -4.63 15.81 13.88
CA ILE A 250 -4.88 14.67 12.99
C ILE A 250 -4.33 13.46 13.72
N ALA A 251 -5.07 12.37 13.81
CA ALA A 251 -4.62 11.19 14.54
C ALA A 251 -5.03 9.88 13.86
N ALA A 252 -4.20 8.85 14.04
CA ALA A 252 -4.48 7.50 13.61
C ALA A 252 -4.01 6.47 14.65
N LYS A 253 -4.72 5.35 14.74
CA LYS A 253 -4.37 4.20 15.59
C LYS A 253 -4.88 2.90 14.97
N ALA A 254 -4.37 1.76 15.44
CA ALA A 254 -4.73 0.45 14.91
C ALA A 254 -6.22 0.11 15.11
N TYR A 255 -6.78 -0.60 14.13
CA TYR A 255 -7.99 -1.42 14.26
C TYR A 255 -7.56 -2.89 14.31
N VAL A 256 -7.83 -3.55 15.44
CA VAL A 256 -7.48 -4.95 15.71
C VAL A 256 -8.72 -5.66 16.28
N GLY A 257 -9.38 -6.47 15.45
CA GLY A 257 -10.56 -7.26 15.86
C GLY A 257 -10.21 -8.60 16.52
N GLY A 258 -8.98 -9.10 16.34
CA GLY A 258 -8.52 -10.37 16.88
C GLY A 258 -8.20 -10.28 18.37
N ALA A 259 -8.75 -11.20 19.17
CA ALA A 259 -8.39 -11.30 20.58
C ALA A 259 -7.00 -11.94 20.76
N VAL A 260 -6.20 -11.43 21.71
CA VAL A 260 -4.96 -12.05 22.21
C VAL A 260 -3.73 -11.98 21.28
N VAL A 261 -3.76 -11.19 20.21
CA VAL A 261 -2.56 -10.94 19.36
C VAL A 261 -1.88 -9.62 19.77
N PRO A 262 -0.57 -9.60 20.04
CA PRO A 262 0.16 -8.36 20.29
C PRO A 262 0.09 -7.42 19.08
N TYR A 263 -0.14 -6.12 19.33
CA TYR A 263 -0.15 -5.08 18.30
C TYR A 263 0.52 -3.80 18.83
N ASP A 264 0.90 -2.89 17.93
CA ASP A 264 1.33 -1.55 18.32
C ASP A 264 0.11 -0.73 18.77
N ASN A 265 0.04 -0.39 20.06
CA ASN A 265 -1.06 0.39 20.63
C ASN A 265 -0.73 1.90 20.75
N THR A 266 0.29 2.38 20.04
CA THR A 266 0.56 3.81 19.97
C THR A 266 -0.51 4.52 19.16
N THR A 267 -0.74 5.80 19.47
CA THR A 267 -1.52 6.69 18.60
C THR A 267 -0.54 7.65 17.95
N THR A 268 -0.56 7.74 16.62
CA THR A 268 0.26 8.69 15.89
C THR A 268 -0.52 9.96 15.61
N THR A 269 0.16 11.11 15.64
CA THR A 269 -0.47 12.40 15.50
C THR A 269 0.30 13.33 14.56
N ALA A 270 -0.45 14.19 13.90
CA ALA A 270 0.01 15.34 13.14
C ALA A 270 -0.84 16.56 13.52
N ILE A 271 -0.43 17.76 13.08
CA ILE A 271 -1.14 19.00 13.43
C ILE A 271 -1.77 19.60 12.18
N LEU A 272 -3.08 19.79 12.18
CA LEU A 272 -3.78 20.71 11.29
C LEU A 272 -3.75 22.10 11.94
N ARG A 273 -3.24 23.11 11.23
CA ARG A 273 -3.07 24.47 11.71
C ARG A 273 -3.75 25.45 10.78
N TYR A 274 -4.66 26.26 11.32
CA TYR A 274 -5.19 27.40 10.60
C TYR A 274 -4.14 28.52 10.52
N HIS A 275 -4.00 29.13 9.34
CA HIS A 275 -3.08 30.23 9.09
C HIS A 275 -3.40 31.44 9.98
N GLY A 276 -2.37 32.13 10.46
CA GLY A 276 -2.51 33.29 11.37
C GLY A 276 -2.69 32.95 12.86
N ASN A 277 -2.80 31.67 13.25
CA ASN A 277 -2.88 31.28 14.66
C ASN A 277 -1.50 30.97 15.28
N SER A 278 -1.38 31.23 16.59
CA SER A 278 -0.17 31.01 17.40
C SER A 278 0.21 29.52 17.54
N ASN A 279 1.44 29.25 18.02
CA ASN A 279 1.99 27.91 18.31
C ASN A 279 1.31 27.19 19.51
N SER A 280 0.04 27.45 19.81
CA SER A 280 -0.68 26.74 20.86
C SER A 280 -0.76 25.24 20.56
N ALA A 281 -0.52 24.39 21.55
CA ALA A 281 -0.71 22.95 21.38
C ALA A 281 -2.21 22.66 21.13
N PRO A 282 -2.56 21.72 20.22
CA PRO A 282 -3.94 21.26 20.13
C PRO A 282 -4.38 20.67 21.48
N THR A 283 -5.63 20.93 21.86
CA THR A 283 -6.13 20.61 23.20
C THR A 283 -6.72 19.20 23.33
N ALA A 284 -7.27 18.63 22.26
CA ALA A 284 -7.95 17.34 22.31
C ALA A 284 -7.67 16.47 21.08
N LEU A 285 -7.49 15.17 21.31
CA LEU A 285 -7.48 14.17 20.24
C LEU A 285 -8.88 14.06 19.61
N PRO A 286 -8.99 13.69 18.32
CA PRO A 286 -10.28 13.37 17.74
C PRO A 286 -10.93 12.16 18.43
N ASN A 287 -12.25 12.08 18.33
CA ASN A 287 -12.98 10.88 18.73
C ASN A 287 -12.70 9.76 17.72
N ILE A 288 -11.77 8.87 18.04
CA ILE A 288 -11.44 7.71 17.20
C ILE A 288 -12.10 6.46 17.81
N PRO A 289 -12.81 5.63 17.02
CA PRO A 289 -13.38 4.37 17.49
C PRO A 289 -12.40 3.53 18.30
N SER A 290 -12.87 2.73 19.25
CA SER A 290 -12.02 1.80 20.00
C SER A 290 -11.27 0.86 19.05
N HIS A 291 -10.06 0.44 19.41
CA HIS A 291 -9.22 -0.39 18.53
C HIS A 291 -9.92 -1.68 18.06
N ASN A 292 -10.84 -2.22 18.86
CA ASN A 292 -11.58 -3.44 18.56
C ASN A 292 -13.01 -3.20 18.04
N ASP A 293 -13.35 -1.96 17.66
CA ASP A 293 -14.69 -1.62 17.18
C ASP A 293 -14.91 -2.10 15.74
N THR A 294 -15.26 -3.38 15.61
CA THR A 294 -15.55 -4.02 14.32
C THR A 294 -16.75 -3.38 13.63
N ASN A 295 -17.74 -2.91 14.39
CA ASN A 295 -18.94 -2.29 13.84
C ASN A 295 -18.59 -0.95 13.16
N ALA A 296 -17.73 -0.13 13.76
CA ALA A 296 -17.24 1.09 13.13
C ALA A 296 -16.49 0.80 11.82
N SER A 297 -15.58 -0.19 11.84
CA SER A 297 -14.82 -0.63 10.66
C SER A 297 -15.72 -1.09 9.51
N VAL A 298 -16.68 -1.97 9.79
CA VAL A 298 -17.65 -2.48 8.81
C VAL A 298 -18.58 -1.37 8.33
N HIS A 299 -19.05 -0.50 9.22
CA HIS A 299 -19.94 0.60 8.87
C HIS A 299 -19.27 1.57 7.89
N PHE A 300 -18.01 1.97 8.12
CA PHE A 300 -17.26 2.78 7.17
C PHE A 300 -17.14 2.07 5.80
N THR A 301 -16.67 0.83 5.80
CA THR A 301 -16.43 0.05 4.58
C THR A 301 -17.70 -0.14 3.76
N SER A 302 -18.85 -0.34 4.40
CA SER A 302 -20.16 -0.54 3.74
C SER A 302 -20.65 0.68 2.94
N LYS A 303 -20.08 1.87 3.18
CA LYS A 303 -20.44 3.10 2.48
C LYS A 303 -19.72 3.27 1.15
N LEU A 304 -18.62 2.53 0.92
CA LEU A 304 -17.83 2.62 -0.31
C LEU A 304 -18.66 2.10 -1.50
N LYS A 305 -18.90 2.98 -2.46
CA LYS A 305 -19.64 2.70 -3.70
C LYS A 305 -18.98 3.46 -4.83
N SER A 306 -18.73 2.80 -5.97
CA SER A 306 -18.25 3.49 -7.18
C SER A 306 -19.18 4.62 -7.58
N LEU A 307 -18.61 5.74 -8.07
CA LEU A 307 -19.38 6.93 -8.45
C LEU A 307 -20.50 6.62 -9.45
N ALA A 308 -20.18 5.83 -10.50
CA ALA A 308 -21.13 5.27 -11.46
C ALA A 308 -22.05 6.33 -12.10
N ASP A 309 -21.44 7.39 -12.63
CA ASP A 309 -22.14 8.45 -13.39
C ASP A 309 -21.80 8.39 -14.89
N LYS A 310 -22.31 9.34 -15.67
CA LYS A 310 -22.10 9.39 -17.13
C LYS A 310 -20.62 9.56 -17.53
N ASN A 311 -19.84 10.26 -16.71
CA ASN A 311 -18.43 10.53 -16.98
C ASN A 311 -17.52 9.44 -16.39
N HIS A 312 -18.01 8.70 -15.40
CA HIS A 312 -17.32 7.62 -14.70
C HIS A 312 -18.17 6.34 -14.73
N PRO A 313 -18.35 5.73 -15.92
CA PRO A 313 -19.17 4.53 -16.06
C PRO A 313 -18.54 3.35 -15.32
N VAL A 314 -19.40 2.44 -14.85
CA VAL A 314 -19.00 1.17 -14.23
C VAL A 314 -19.50 0.01 -15.09
N ASP A 315 -18.65 -1.00 -15.25
CA ASP A 315 -18.98 -2.24 -15.94
C ASP A 315 -18.87 -3.40 -14.95
N VAL A 316 -20.00 -3.76 -14.33
CA VAL A 316 -20.06 -4.86 -13.36
C VAL A 316 -20.39 -6.15 -14.11
N PRO A 317 -19.52 -7.18 -14.08
CA PRO A 317 -19.79 -8.43 -14.80
C PRO A 317 -21.07 -9.12 -14.31
N HIS A 318 -22.08 -9.19 -15.17
CA HIS A 318 -23.37 -9.82 -14.84
C HIS A 318 -23.39 -11.34 -15.09
N LYS A 319 -22.54 -11.83 -16.00
CA LYS A 319 -22.45 -13.25 -16.34
C LYS A 319 -21.20 -13.84 -15.71
N ILE A 320 -21.38 -14.57 -14.61
CA ILE A 320 -20.30 -15.28 -13.92
C ILE A 320 -20.03 -16.59 -14.67
N THR A 321 -18.80 -16.80 -15.12
CA THR A 321 -18.38 -18.04 -15.81
C THR A 321 -17.67 -19.02 -14.89
N THR A 322 -17.09 -18.53 -13.80
CA THR A 322 -16.26 -19.31 -12.88
C THR A 322 -16.46 -18.79 -11.47
N HIS A 323 -16.80 -19.68 -10.56
CA HIS A 323 -16.90 -19.38 -9.13
C HIS A 323 -15.65 -19.88 -8.43
N LEU A 324 -14.95 -18.98 -7.75
CA LEU A 324 -13.79 -19.30 -6.93
C LEU A 324 -14.16 -19.05 -5.47
N PHE A 325 -13.81 -19.99 -4.61
CA PHE A 325 -13.92 -19.85 -3.17
C PHE A 325 -12.52 -19.94 -2.58
N PHE A 326 -12.14 -18.94 -1.80
CA PHE A 326 -10.82 -18.84 -1.18
C PHE A 326 -10.95 -18.83 0.34
N THR A 327 -10.38 -19.84 1.00
CA THR A 327 -10.18 -19.81 2.45
C THR A 327 -8.84 -19.15 2.75
N LEU A 328 -8.86 -18.11 3.59
CA LEU A 328 -7.67 -17.44 4.08
C LEU A 328 -7.42 -17.90 5.51
N SER A 329 -6.22 -18.36 5.82
CA SER A 329 -5.92 -18.91 7.15
C SER A 329 -4.49 -18.65 7.57
N VAL A 330 -4.31 -18.34 8.86
CA VAL A 330 -3.03 -18.46 9.55
C VAL A 330 -2.94 -19.88 10.09
N ASN A 331 -1.83 -20.56 9.84
CA ASN A 331 -1.62 -21.96 10.20
C ASN A 331 -0.28 -22.16 10.92
N LEU A 332 -0.06 -23.40 11.37
CA LEU A 332 1.17 -23.84 12.01
C LEU A 332 1.71 -25.10 11.34
N ILE A 333 3.01 -25.12 11.03
CA ILE A 333 3.72 -26.31 10.55
C ILE A 333 4.75 -26.79 11.59
N PRO A 334 5.02 -28.11 11.67
CA PRO A 334 6.01 -28.64 12.62
C PRO A 334 7.41 -28.04 12.40
N CYS A 335 8.13 -27.84 13.50
CA CYS A 335 9.59 -27.64 13.47
C CYS A 335 10.30 -28.84 14.07
N PRO A 336 11.55 -29.14 13.64
CA PRO A 336 12.36 -30.15 14.28
C PRO A 336 12.41 -29.92 15.79
N ASN A 337 12.10 -30.95 16.59
CA ASN A 337 12.10 -30.90 18.06
C ASN A 337 11.25 -29.77 18.68
N ASN A 338 10.21 -29.30 18.00
CA ASN A 338 9.36 -28.19 18.47
C ASN A 338 10.18 -26.93 18.83
N SER A 339 11.24 -26.65 18.07
CA SER A 339 12.21 -25.59 18.38
C SER A 339 11.78 -24.17 17.99
N CYS A 340 10.63 -24.01 17.33
CA CYS A 340 10.19 -22.72 16.80
C CYS A 340 9.47 -21.88 17.85
N ALA A 341 9.48 -20.57 17.66
CA ALA A 341 8.91 -19.62 18.62
C ALA A 341 7.38 -19.46 18.51
N GLY A 342 6.74 -20.08 17.52
CA GLY A 342 5.29 -20.08 17.41
C GLY A 342 4.60 -21.03 18.41
N PRO A 343 3.26 -21.00 18.48
CA PRO A 343 2.49 -21.82 19.40
C PRO A 343 2.84 -23.31 19.31
N LEU A 344 2.90 -23.99 20.45
CA LEU A 344 3.25 -25.42 20.56
C LEU A 344 4.66 -25.76 20.01
N GLY A 345 5.55 -24.77 19.92
CA GLY A 345 6.89 -24.94 19.36
C GLY A 345 6.92 -25.09 17.83
N ARG A 346 5.83 -24.68 17.16
CA ARG A 346 5.62 -24.80 15.71
C ARG A 346 5.90 -23.46 15.02
N ARG A 347 5.96 -23.50 13.69
CA ARG A 347 6.22 -22.31 12.86
C ARG A 347 4.94 -21.76 12.27
N PHE A 348 4.77 -20.45 12.34
CA PHE A 348 3.69 -19.76 11.62
C PHE A 348 3.88 -19.86 10.11
N VAL A 349 2.76 -20.11 9.41
CA VAL A 349 2.61 -19.94 7.97
C VAL A 349 1.21 -19.39 7.68
N ALA A 350 0.97 -18.92 6.46
CA ALA A 350 -0.36 -18.53 6.00
C ALA A 350 -0.72 -19.32 4.74
N SER A 351 -2.00 -19.48 4.47
CA SER A 351 -2.47 -20.21 3.29
C SER A 351 -3.66 -19.56 2.62
N VAL A 352 -3.73 -19.75 1.30
CA VAL A 352 -4.96 -19.61 0.53
C VAL A 352 -5.40 -21.01 0.12
N ASN A 353 -6.62 -21.42 0.43
CA ASN A 353 -7.13 -22.78 0.17
C ASN A 353 -6.22 -23.88 0.73
N ASN A 354 -5.69 -23.67 1.95
CA ASN A 354 -4.75 -24.57 2.62
C ASN A 354 -3.43 -24.82 1.87
N ILE A 355 -3.10 -23.96 0.89
CA ILE A 355 -1.80 -23.96 0.19
C ILE A 355 -0.99 -22.78 0.72
N SER A 356 0.14 -23.07 1.36
CA SER A 356 1.13 -22.06 1.75
C SER A 356 2.03 -21.78 0.55
N PHE A 357 1.96 -20.57 0.01
CA PHE A 357 2.78 -20.16 -1.12
C PHE A 357 4.25 -20.08 -0.71
N VAL A 358 5.14 -20.60 -1.55
CA VAL A 358 6.59 -20.53 -1.38
C VAL A 358 7.16 -19.94 -2.66
N ASN A 359 7.93 -18.86 -2.52
CA ASN A 359 8.57 -18.22 -3.66
C ASN A 359 9.48 -19.23 -4.40
N PRO A 360 9.41 -19.28 -5.73
CA PRO A 360 10.35 -20.07 -6.52
C PRO A 360 11.73 -19.39 -6.56
N THR A 361 12.75 -20.10 -7.06
CA THR A 361 14.08 -19.54 -7.31
C THR A 361 14.20 -18.85 -8.68
N ILE A 362 13.33 -19.22 -9.61
CA ILE A 362 13.15 -18.58 -10.92
C ILE A 362 11.78 -17.92 -10.88
N ASP A 363 11.67 -16.65 -11.26
CA ASP A 363 10.38 -15.98 -11.18
C ASP A 363 9.33 -16.60 -12.11
N ILE A 364 8.07 -16.58 -11.67
CA ILE A 364 6.96 -17.26 -12.36
C ILE A 364 6.80 -16.76 -13.79
N LEU A 365 6.93 -15.45 -14.01
CA LEU A 365 6.80 -14.85 -15.33
C LEU A 365 7.89 -15.32 -16.29
N GLN A 366 9.14 -15.38 -15.84
CA GLN A 366 10.24 -15.95 -16.63
C GLN A 366 9.97 -17.40 -16.99
N ALA A 367 9.62 -18.23 -16.01
CA ALA A 367 9.35 -19.65 -16.26
C ALA A 367 8.17 -19.87 -17.21
N TYR A 368 7.10 -19.07 -17.07
CA TYR A 368 5.98 -19.06 -17.99
C TYR A 368 6.42 -18.71 -19.41
N TYR A 369 7.18 -17.63 -19.57
CA TYR A 369 7.60 -17.09 -20.87
C TYR A 369 8.55 -18.03 -21.63
N TYR A 370 9.47 -18.68 -20.92
CA TYR A 370 10.44 -19.60 -21.52
C TYR A 370 10.00 -21.08 -21.50
N HIS A 371 8.77 -21.36 -21.06
CA HIS A 371 8.23 -22.73 -20.93
C HIS A 371 9.12 -23.65 -20.08
N GLU A 372 9.75 -23.11 -19.03
CA GLU A 372 10.58 -23.89 -18.13
C GLU A 372 9.68 -24.72 -17.18
N MET A 373 9.57 -26.02 -17.45
CA MET A 373 8.77 -26.99 -16.68
C MET A 373 9.25 -27.23 -15.24
N THR A 374 10.33 -26.56 -14.81
CA THR A 374 10.94 -26.77 -13.48
C THR A 374 10.17 -26.09 -12.36
N ILE A 375 9.30 -25.10 -12.66
CA ILE A 375 8.27 -24.69 -11.72
C ILE A 375 7.18 -25.74 -11.78
N ARG A 376 7.31 -26.80 -10.97
CA ARG A 376 6.14 -27.56 -10.57
C ARG A 376 5.25 -26.58 -9.83
N CYS A 377 4.27 -26.01 -10.51
CA CYS A 377 3.04 -25.58 -9.86
C CYS A 377 2.68 -26.72 -8.90
N ILE A 378 2.54 -26.42 -7.61
CA ILE A 378 1.66 -27.22 -6.77
C ILE A 378 0.34 -27.19 -7.54
N SER A 379 0.03 -28.30 -8.19
CA SER A 379 -0.92 -28.34 -9.29
C SER A 379 -2.26 -27.76 -8.85
N MET A 380 -2.82 -26.82 -9.60
CA MET A 380 -4.27 -26.56 -9.53
C MET A 380 -5.09 -27.76 -10.04
N ASP A 381 -4.44 -28.77 -10.65
CA ASP A 381 -5.09 -29.98 -11.15
C ASP A 381 -5.62 -30.91 -10.05
N SER A 382 -5.19 -30.76 -8.79
CA SER A 382 -5.72 -31.54 -7.66
C SER A 382 -7.09 -31.07 -7.16
N ILE A 383 -7.66 -29.99 -7.73
CA ILE A 383 -9.03 -29.54 -7.43
C ILE A 383 -10.07 -30.27 -8.31
N SER A 384 -9.65 -30.97 -9.37
CA SER A 384 -10.58 -31.67 -10.27
C SER A 384 -11.02 -33.08 -9.81
N THR A 385 -10.45 -33.63 -8.73
CA THR A 385 -10.71 -35.02 -8.30
C THR A 385 -11.26 -35.17 -6.87
N LEU A 386 -11.84 -34.10 -6.29
CA LEU A 386 -12.51 -34.17 -4.97
C LEU A 386 -14.01 -33.81 -5.01
N TRP A 387 -14.62 -33.76 -6.19
CA TRP A 387 -16.06 -33.52 -6.38
C TRP A 387 -16.85 -34.74 -6.89
N ASP A 388 -16.33 -35.96 -6.70
CA ASP A 388 -17.12 -37.20 -6.78
C ASP A 388 -17.15 -37.85 -5.40
N GLY A 389 -18.06 -37.34 -4.57
CA GLY A 389 -18.26 -37.80 -3.20
C GLY A 389 -19.56 -37.23 -2.66
N GLY A 390 -20.67 -37.64 -3.26
CA GLY A 390 -22.00 -37.30 -2.77
C GLY A 390 -22.19 -37.76 -1.34
N LEU A 391 -22.84 -36.93 -0.53
CA LEU A 391 -23.60 -37.36 0.63
C LEU A 391 -24.77 -36.40 0.79
N GLU A 392 -25.95 -36.95 0.55
CA GLU A 392 -27.26 -36.44 0.94
C GLU A 392 -27.31 -36.27 2.48
N PHE A 393 -27.73 -35.10 2.96
CA PHE A 393 -28.88 -34.84 3.83
C PHE A 393 -28.93 -33.36 4.23
#